data_AF-A0A165DFJ9-F1
#
_entry.id   AF-A0A165DFJ9-F1
#
_cell.length_a   1.000
_cell.length_b   1.000
_cell.length_c   1.000
_cell.angle_alpha   90.00
_cell.angle_beta   90.00
_cell.angle_gamma   90.00
#
_symmetry.space_group_name_H-M   'P 1'
#
loop_
_entity.id
_entity.type
_entity.pdbx_description
1 polymer ?
#
loop_
_entity_poly.entity_id
_entity_poly.type
_entity_poly.pdbx_seq_one_letter_code
_entity_poly.pdbx_strand_id
1 'polypeptide(L)' 'MSAEPSSKDLKTLAQLANKGLLKPVVSKVFPLDQAVEALKFSESGQSYGKVVITID' A
#
# COMPACT_ATOMS: atom_id res chain seq x y z
N MET A 1 1.11 17.28 -10.72
CA MET A 1 0.13 17.24 -9.61
C MET A 1 0.67 16.29 -8.57
N SER A 2 1.15 16.81 -7.44
CA SER A 2 1.54 15.99 -6.29
C SER A 2 0.39 16.07 -5.29
N ALA A 3 -0.17 14.92 -4.89
CA ALA A 3 -1.15 14.90 -3.81
C ALA A 3 -0.38 14.99 -2.48
N GLU A 4 -0.66 16.01 -1.68
CA GLU A 4 -0.12 16.10 -0.33
C GLU A 4 -0.97 15.25 0.63
N PRO A 5 -0.36 14.39 1.45
CA PRO A 5 -1.11 13.61 2.42
C PRO A 5 -1.69 14.54 3.49
N SER A 6 -3.02 14.68 3.53
CA SER A 6 -3.73 15.38 4.61
C SER A 6 -4.54 14.40 5.47
N SER A 7 -4.66 14.69 6.76
CA SER A 7 -5.50 13.91 7.68
C SER A 7 -6.94 13.80 7.22
N LYS A 8 -7.46 14.83 6.52
CA LYS A 8 -8.82 14.85 5.99
C LYS A 8 -8.98 13.87 4.82
N ASP A 9 -8.03 13.87 3.90
CA ASP A 9 -8.09 13.02 2.71
C ASP A 9 -7.88 11.56 3.07
N LEU A 10 -6.92 11.26 3.96
CA LEU A 10 -6.70 9.91 4.47
C LEU A 10 -7.93 9.36 5.20
N LYS A 11 -8.64 10.19 5.98
CA LYS A 11 -9.92 9.79 6.61
C LYS A 11 -10.99 9.47 5.56
N THR A 12 -11.07 10.27 4.51
CA THR A 12 -12.02 10.06 3.41
C THR A 12 -11.71 8.74 2.68
N LEU A 13 -10.44 8.50 2.35
CA LEU A 13 -9.99 7.24 1.72
C LEU A 13 -10.29 6.03 2.61
N ALA A 14 -10.04 6.12 3.92
CA ALA A 14 -10.34 5.05 4.87
C ALA A 14 -11.85 4.76 4.94
N GLN A 15 -12.71 5.78 4.95
CA GLN A 15 -14.16 5.58 4.91
C GLN A 15 -14.63 4.89 3.63
N LEU A 16 -14.06 5.25 2.48
CA LEU A 16 -14.38 4.59 1.21
C LEU A 16 -13.92 3.13 1.20
N ALA A 17 -12.74 2.87 1.76
CA ALA A 17 -12.20 1.51 1.89
C ALA A 17 -13.08 0.64 2.80
N ASN A 18 -13.48 1.16 3.97
CA ASN A 18 -14.35 0.46 4.92
C ASN A 18 -15.74 0.15 4.34
N LYS A 19 -16.26 1.02 3.46
CA LYS A 19 -17.52 0.78 2.74
C LYS A 19 -17.38 -0.19 1.57
N GLY A 20 -16.16 -0.68 1.26
CA GLY A 20 -15.87 -1.53 0.11
C GLY A 20 -15.91 -0.81 -1.24
N LEU A 21 -16.05 0.52 -1.25
CA LEU A 21 -16.10 1.37 -2.45
C LEU A 21 -14.70 1.66 -3.02
N LEU A 22 -13.67 1.51 -2.18
CA LEU A 22 -12.27 1.62 -2.58
C LEU A 22 -11.55 0.32 -2.17
N LYS A 23 -10.88 -0.33 -3.11
CA LYS A 23 -10.04 -1.50 -2.82
C LYS A 23 -8.59 -1.17 -3.18
N PRO A 24 -7.66 -1.17 -2.22
CA PRO A 24 -6.24 -1.05 -2.52
C PRO A 24 -5.81 -2.20 -3.44
N VAL A 25 -5.09 -1.89 -4.50
CA VAL A 25 -4.45 -2.92 -5.31
C VAL A 25 -3.17 -3.35 -4.59
N VAL A 26 -3.15 -4.56 -4.07
CA VAL A 26 -1.97 -5.15 -3.42
C VAL A 26 -1.20 -5.93 -4.47
N SER A 27 0.06 -5.57 -4.69
CA SER A 27 0.93 -6.22 -5.65
C SER A 27 1.45 -7.54 -5.11
N LYS A 28 2.01 -7.50 -3.90
CA LYS A 28 2.59 -8.66 -3.22
C LYS A 28 2.66 -8.40 -1.71
N VAL A 29 2.59 -9.49 -0.95
CA VAL A 29 2.71 -9.50 0.51
C VAL A 29 4.01 -10.23 0.87
N PHE A 30 4.79 -9.65 1.76
CA PHE A 30 6.03 -10.22 2.29
C PHE A 30 5.98 -10.26 3.82
N PRO A 31 6.53 -11.30 4.47
CA PRO A 31 6.77 -11.26 5.91
C PRO A 31 7.85 -10.24 6.28
N LEU A 32 7.87 -9.79 7.54
CA LEU A 32 8.79 -8.75 8.03
C LEU A 32 10.28 -9.12 7.84
N ASP A 33 10.63 -10.40 7.97
CA ASP A 33 11.99 -10.90 7.74
C ASP A 33 12.45 -10.76 6.28
N GLN A 34 11.53 -10.55 5.34
CA GLN A 34 11.78 -10.30 3.91
C GLN A 34 11.61 -8.83 3.51
N ALA A 35 11.72 -7.88 4.45
CA ALA A 35 11.56 -6.46 4.17
C ALA A 35 12.55 -5.93 3.11
N VAL A 36 13.76 -6.49 3.04
CA VAL A 36 14.77 -6.11 2.04
C VAL A 36 14.34 -6.54 0.64
N GLU A 37 13.83 -7.76 0.50
CA GLU A 37 13.27 -8.29 -0.75
C GLU A 37 12.03 -7.51 -1.18
N ALA A 38 11.17 -7.15 -0.23
CA ALA A 38 9.98 -6.33 -0.47
C ALA A 38 10.34 -4.96 -1.06
N LEU A 39 11.39 -4.31 -0.51
CA LEU A 39 11.88 -3.03 -1.02
C LEU A 39 12.45 -3.17 -2.43
N LYS A 40 13.32 -4.15 -2.67
CA LYS A 40 13.87 -4.44 -4.00
C LYS A 40 12.76 -4.72 -5.03
N PHE A 41 11.72 -5.46 -4.63
CA PHE A 41 10.55 -5.71 -5.47
C PHE A 41 9.74 -4.44 -5.76
N SER A 42 9.61 -3.54 -4.79
CA SER A 42 8.96 -2.24 -4.99
C SER A 42 9.70 -1.39 -6.02
N GLU A 43 11.04 -1.38 -5.96
CA GLU A 43 11.91 -0.56 -6.81
C GLU A 43 12.12 -1.14 -8.23
N SER A 44 11.88 -2.43 -8.44
CA SER A 44 12.14 -3.11 -9.72
C SER A 44 11.25 -2.66 -10.88
N GLY A 45 10.24 -1.81 -10.62
CA GLY A 45 9.23 -1.40 -11.60
C GLY A 45 8.23 -2.50 -11.95
N GLN A 46 8.35 -3.71 -11.39
CA GLN A 46 7.35 -4.78 -11.51
C GLN A 46 6.20 -4.63 -10.51
N SER A 47 6.34 -3.75 -9.51
CA SER A 47 5.28 -3.52 -8.53
C SER A 47 4.17 -2.65 -9.13
N TYR A 48 2.95 -3.19 -9.18
CA TYR A 48 1.74 -2.42 -9.49
C TYR A 48 0.85 -2.36 -8.25
N GLY A 49 0.71 -1.17 -7.67
CA GLY A 49 -0.05 -0.95 -6.44
C GLY A 49 0.83 -0.95 -5.19
N LYS A 50 0.33 -1.54 -4.10
CA LYS A 50 0.98 -1.53 -2.78
C LYS A 50 1.73 -2.84 -2.53
N VAL A 51 2.97 -2.74 -2.07
CA VAL A 51 3.70 -3.84 -1.44
C VAL A 51 3.35 -3.81 0.05
N VAL A 52 2.93 -4.95 0.62
CA VAL A 52 2.50 -5.05 2.02
C VAL A 52 3.51 -5.91 2.78
N ILE A 53 3.84 -5.48 4.00
CA ILE A 53 4.65 -6.25 4.94
C ILE A 53 3.74 -6.74 6.07
N THR A 54 3.76 -8.04 6.37
CA THR A 54 3.05 -8.65 7.52
C THR A 54 3.96 -8.74 8.73
N ILE A 55 3.37 -8.63 9.93
CA ILE A 55 4.08 -8.55 11.21
C ILE A 55 3.58 -9.60 12.22
N ASP A 56 3.01 -10.69 11.70
CA ASP A 56 2.38 -11.76 12.48
C ASP A 56 3.39 -12.51 13.38
#